data_AF-A0A1G7CP89-F1
#
_entry.id   AF-A0A1G7CP89-F1
#
_cell.length_a   1.000
_cell.length_b   1.000
_cell.length_c   1.000
_cell.angle_alpha   90.00
_cell.angle_beta   90.00
_cell.angle_gamma   90.00
#
_symmetry.space_group_name_H-M   'P 1'
#
loop_
_entity.id
_entity.type
_entity.pdbx_description
1 polymer ?
#
loop_
_entity_poly.entity_id
_entity_poly.type
_entity_poly.pdbx_seq_one_letter_code
_entity_poly.pdbx_strand_id
1 'polypeptide(L)'
;MAHFFRSSLEQPCGLRVWPSEQLRSDYRQLTPGYSLAPVEDCRDAYRFVVLADLNLLPALFEACSVLVSDESFFVFEYYPEQQLTSDPEQPTQPTVFYSPYMPTLEIVDLLRPYFSRLLHDGFVGFGLANSRLGAEIFYSEEKAFTCFTANHIRTMNLLARYGLPHRQELLFPADFAHDHLSLVSIPRASRPLELQGFSNRELDYIHYGAELVELFEMSPASEGEDFFLSAREQDSIYELLHDHPDVCWEPEDEFVNILLEWRDFVDCCQECFDGCLEDYLEGLKLRDLIAWVADRVDSRLRYKLLRFIADADNRFRRQLTETGHCLSQAETQPRNQRFWHWGIPRQHGASLRRDLIRCGWYRRRP
;
A
#
# COMPACT_ATOMS: atom_id res chain seq x y z
N MET A 1 47.64 -23.38 -2.74
CA MET A 1 46.36 -23.58 -3.46
C MET A 1 45.34 -22.66 -2.81
N ALA A 2 45.13 -21.49 -3.39
CA ALA A 2 44.12 -20.55 -2.90
C ALA A 2 42.75 -21.03 -3.38
N HIS A 3 41.88 -21.41 -2.45
CA HIS A 3 40.47 -21.58 -2.73
C HIS A 3 39.91 -20.21 -3.13
N PHE A 4 39.63 -20.03 -4.42
CA PHE A 4 38.75 -18.97 -4.90
C PHE A 4 37.36 -19.26 -4.33
N PHE A 5 36.99 -18.59 -3.23
CA PHE A 5 35.61 -18.54 -2.78
C PHE A 5 34.81 -17.71 -3.79
N ARG A 6 34.33 -18.35 -4.84
CA ARG A 6 33.17 -17.88 -5.59
C ARG A 6 31.94 -18.47 -4.91
N SER A 7 31.31 -17.68 -4.06
CA SER A 7 29.86 -17.75 -3.88
C SER A 7 29.36 -16.31 -3.89
N SER A 8 29.47 -15.67 -5.06
CA SER A 8 28.76 -14.42 -5.28
C SER A 8 27.28 -14.75 -5.25
N LEU A 9 26.53 -14.12 -4.35
CA LEU A 9 25.08 -14.16 -4.33
C LEU A 9 24.54 -13.91 -5.75
N GLU A 10 23.75 -14.85 -6.29
CA GLU A 10 23.16 -14.68 -7.62
C GLU A 10 22.15 -13.53 -7.57
N GLN A 11 22.24 -12.64 -8.57
CA GLN A 11 21.45 -11.43 -8.65
C GLN A 11 20.42 -11.52 -9.78
N PRO A 12 19.23 -10.93 -9.59
CA PRO A 12 18.31 -10.63 -10.69
C PRO A 12 19.03 -9.93 -11.83
N CYS A 13 18.83 -10.40 -13.06
CA CYS A 13 19.57 -9.87 -14.21
C CYS A 13 19.08 -8.47 -14.63
N GLY A 14 17.87 -8.09 -14.21
CA GLY A 14 17.31 -6.76 -14.37
C GLY A 14 17.82 -5.73 -13.36
N LEU A 15 18.55 -6.13 -12.30
CA LEU A 15 19.22 -5.22 -11.39
C LEU A 15 20.73 -5.29 -11.60
N ARG A 16 21.29 -4.31 -12.29
CA ARG A 16 22.70 -4.34 -12.71
C ARG A 16 23.54 -3.33 -11.94
N VAL A 17 24.17 -3.81 -10.88
CA VAL A 17 25.17 -3.03 -10.11
C VAL A 17 26.36 -2.67 -10.99
N TRP A 18 26.80 -1.41 -10.93
CA TRP A 18 27.89 -0.91 -11.75
C TRP A 18 29.20 -1.67 -11.48
N PRO A 19 30.05 -1.91 -12.51
CA PRO A 19 31.29 -2.65 -12.33
C PRO A 19 32.22 -2.05 -11.26
N SER A 20 32.23 -0.72 -11.07
CA SER A 20 33.02 -0.04 -10.04
C SER A 20 32.58 -0.43 -8.63
N GLU A 21 31.28 -0.56 -8.41
CA GLU A 21 30.70 -0.92 -7.11
C GLU A 21 30.95 -2.40 -6.78
N GLN A 22 30.90 -3.28 -7.79
CA GLN A 22 31.20 -4.71 -7.62
C GLN A 22 32.64 -5.00 -7.14
N LEU A 23 33.56 -4.03 -7.33
CA LEU A 23 34.93 -4.14 -6.85
C LEU A 23 35.09 -3.78 -5.38
N ARG A 24 34.11 -3.10 -4.77
CA ARG A 24 34.16 -2.71 -3.37
C ARG A 24 34.12 -3.93 -2.45
N SER A 25 34.77 -3.81 -1.29
CA SER A 25 34.91 -4.91 -0.34
C SER A 25 33.60 -5.29 0.33
N ASP A 26 32.74 -4.31 0.61
CA ASP A 26 31.41 -4.47 1.17
C ASP A 26 30.47 -5.22 0.21
N TYR A 27 30.47 -4.88 -1.08
CA TYR A 27 29.70 -5.62 -2.10
C TYR A 27 30.12 -7.09 -2.19
N ARG A 28 31.42 -7.38 -2.16
CA ARG A 28 31.93 -8.76 -2.21
C ARG A 28 31.60 -9.58 -0.96
N GLN A 29 31.16 -8.93 0.11
CA GLN A 29 30.78 -9.55 1.38
C GLN A 29 29.26 -9.59 1.58
N LEU A 30 28.47 -9.28 0.54
CA LEU A 30 27.03 -9.52 0.55
C LEU A 30 26.76 -10.98 0.93
N THR A 31 26.00 -11.17 2.00
CA THR A 31 25.66 -12.48 2.53
C THR A 31 24.18 -12.56 2.85
N PRO A 32 23.49 -13.65 2.46
CA PRO A 32 22.08 -13.83 2.79
C PRO A 32 21.79 -13.70 4.29
N GLY A 33 20.59 -13.23 4.57
CA GLY A 33 20.09 -13.01 5.92
C GLY A 33 18.87 -12.11 5.94
N TYR A 34 18.43 -11.76 7.13
CA TYR A 34 17.35 -10.80 7.33
C TYR A 34 17.67 -9.81 8.44
N SER A 35 17.17 -8.58 8.29
CA SER A 35 17.05 -7.62 9.38
C SER A 35 15.58 -7.53 9.79
N LEU A 36 15.33 -7.16 11.05
CA LEU A 36 13.97 -6.94 11.55
C LEU A 36 13.91 -5.63 12.33
N ALA A 37 12.82 -4.88 12.15
CA ALA A 37 12.55 -3.66 12.88
C ALA A 37 11.05 -3.57 13.22
N PRO A 38 10.65 -2.92 14.31
CA PRO A 38 9.25 -2.59 14.54
C PRO A 38 8.76 -1.63 13.45
N VAL A 39 7.51 -1.79 13.02
CA VAL A 39 6.86 -0.84 12.09
C VAL A 39 6.63 0.48 12.84
N GLU A 40 6.96 1.60 12.20
CA GLU A 40 6.73 2.93 12.77
C GLU A 40 5.26 3.10 13.17
N ASP A 41 5.03 3.78 14.28
CA ASP A 41 3.68 4.00 14.80
C ASP A 41 2.84 2.73 15.14
N CYS A 42 3.43 1.52 15.08
CA CYS A 42 2.81 0.27 15.53
C CYS A 42 3.56 -0.32 16.74
N ARG A 43 2.86 -1.03 17.66
CA ARG A 43 3.53 -1.76 18.78
C ARG A 43 3.77 -3.22 18.47
N ASP A 44 2.87 -3.81 17.71
CA ASP A 44 2.73 -5.25 17.57
C ASP A 44 2.91 -5.68 16.10
N ALA A 45 3.58 -4.85 15.29
CA ALA A 45 3.89 -5.14 13.90
C ALA A 45 5.39 -4.95 13.63
N TYR A 46 5.93 -5.84 12.81
CA TYR A 46 7.36 -5.91 12.51
C TYR A 46 7.56 -5.95 11.01
N ARG A 47 8.56 -5.22 10.53
CA ARG A 47 9.08 -5.26 9.17
C ARG A 47 10.34 -6.12 9.16
N PHE A 48 10.35 -7.10 8.28
CA PHE A 48 11.53 -7.85 7.90
C PHE A 48 12.01 -7.35 6.54
N VAL A 49 13.31 -7.24 6.37
CA VAL A 49 13.95 -7.06 5.06
C VAL A 49 14.91 -8.22 4.88
N VAL A 50 14.79 -8.93 3.77
CA VAL A 50 15.42 -10.22 3.55
C VAL A 50 16.24 -10.18 2.27
N LEU A 51 17.51 -10.55 2.39
CA LEU A 51 18.38 -10.85 1.27
C LEU A 51 18.51 -12.37 1.18
N ALA A 52 17.98 -12.95 0.11
CA ALA A 52 18.04 -14.38 -0.16
C ALA A 52 18.74 -14.65 -1.50
N ASP A 53 19.21 -15.89 -1.68
CA ASP A 53 19.66 -16.35 -2.97
C ASP A 53 18.48 -16.45 -3.94
N LEU A 54 18.71 -16.07 -5.20
CA LEU A 54 17.68 -16.03 -6.22
C LEU A 54 16.99 -17.38 -6.43
N ASN A 55 17.73 -18.49 -6.29
CA ASN A 55 17.19 -19.84 -6.41
C ASN A 55 16.26 -20.22 -5.25
N LEU A 56 16.36 -19.53 -4.11
CA LEU A 56 15.51 -19.76 -2.94
C LEU A 56 14.25 -18.90 -2.98
N LEU A 57 14.23 -17.79 -3.72
CA LEU A 57 13.15 -16.81 -3.68
C LEU A 57 11.76 -17.38 -4.03
N PRO A 58 11.57 -18.23 -5.06
CA PRO A 58 10.26 -18.83 -5.31
C PRO A 58 9.74 -19.64 -4.12
N ALA A 59 10.57 -20.54 -3.59
CA ALA A 59 10.19 -21.39 -2.46
C ALA A 59 10.01 -20.58 -1.17
N LEU A 60 10.76 -19.50 -1.00
CA LEU A 60 10.62 -18.59 0.13
C LEU A 60 9.32 -17.79 0.03
N PHE A 61 8.98 -17.27 -1.14
CA PHE A 61 7.73 -16.56 -1.41
C PHE A 61 6.53 -17.47 -1.11
N GLU A 62 6.53 -18.70 -1.62
CA GLU A 62 5.48 -19.70 -1.36
C GLU A 62 5.35 -20.05 0.14
N ALA A 63 6.46 -20.14 0.87
CA ALA A 63 6.38 -20.43 2.30
C ALA A 63 5.92 -19.22 3.12
N CYS A 64 6.35 -18.03 2.76
CA CYS A 64 5.95 -16.79 3.41
C CYS A 64 4.50 -16.42 3.09
N SER A 65 3.93 -16.83 1.95
CA SER A 65 2.52 -16.55 1.63
C SER A 65 1.56 -17.17 2.65
N VAL A 66 1.89 -18.35 3.19
CA VAL A 66 1.15 -19.01 4.27
C VAL A 66 1.16 -18.20 5.58
N LEU A 67 2.11 -17.27 5.75
CA LEU A 67 2.14 -16.37 6.90
C LEU A 67 1.29 -15.11 6.71
N VAL A 68 0.89 -14.79 5.47
CA VAL A 68 0.02 -13.65 5.19
C VAL A 68 -1.38 -13.99 5.68
N SER A 69 -2.06 -14.95 5.03
CA SER A 69 -3.40 -15.41 5.38
C SER A 69 -3.86 -16.54 4.45
N ASP A 70 -5.05 -17.11 4.70
CA ASP A 70 -5.71 -18.02 3.75
C ASP A 70 -6.27 -17.28 2.51
N GLU A 71 -6.64 -16.00 2.64
CA GLU A 71 -7.14 -15.14 1.55
C GLU A 71 -6.41 -13.80 1.52
N SER A 72 -5.73 -13.53 0.41
CA SER A 72 -4.94 -12.31 0.22
C SER A 72 -5.40 -11.60 -1.04
N PHE A 73 -4.97 -10.35 -1.22
CA PHE A 73 -4.92 -9.74 -2.54
C PHE A 73 -3.49 -9.73 -3.07
N PHE A 74 -3.38 -9.82 -4.39
CA PHE A 74 -2.14 -9.69 -5.13
C PHE A 74 -1.80 -8.21 -5.29
N VAL A 75 -0.58 -7.84 -4.96
CA VAL A 75 -0.02 -6.50 -5.18
C VAL A 75 0.95 -6.60 -6.36
N PHE A 76 0.75 -5.77 -7.37
CA PHE A 76 1.64 -5.72 -8.53
C PHE A 76 1.99 -4.28 -8.87
N GLU A 77 3.29 -3.99 -8.94
CA GLU A 77 3.83 -2.66 -9.20
C GLU A 77 4.62 -2.72 -10.51
N TYR A 78 4.25 -1.91 -11.50
CA TYR A 78 4.99 -1.79 -12.77
C TYR A 78 4.66 -0.48 -13.49
N TYR A 79 5.35 -0.23 -14.61
CA TYR A 79 5.16 0.98 -15.44
C TYR A 79 4.27 0.68 -16.67
N PRO A 80 2.95 0.96 -16.63
CA PRO A 80 2.03 0.57 -17.71
C PRO A 80 2.21 1.40 -19.00
N GLU A 81 2.75 2.61 -18.93
CA GLU A 81 2.98 3.47 -20.09
C GLU A 81 4.45 3.46 -20.54
N GLN A 82 4.68 3.36 -21.85
CA GLN A 82 6.02 3.59 -22.40
C GLN A 82 6.41 5.04 -22.11
N GLN A 83 7.47 5.21 -21.32
CA GLN A 83 8.03 6.50 -20.90
C GLN A 83 8.21 7.46 -22.09
N LEU A 84 7.23 8.34 -22.28
CA LEU A 84 7.26 9.48 -23.20
C LEU A 84 6.99 10.78 -22.43
N THR A 85 7.50 10.88 -21.21
CA THR A 85 7.51 12.16 -20.49
C THR A 85 8.64 13.03 -21.03
N SER A 86 8.25 14.19 -21.57
CA SER A 86 9.16 15.21 -22.13
C SER A 86 9.74 16.13 -21.05
N ASP A 87 9.36 15.92 -19.79
CA ASP A 87 9.81 16.69 -18.64
C ASP A 87 10.84 15.88 -17.82
N PRO A 88 12.14 16.20 -17.92
CA PRO A 88 13.19 15.51 -17.17
C PRO A 88 13.16 15.79 -15.66
N GLU A 89 12.31 16.69 -15.16
CA GLU A 89 12.25 17.04 -13.73
C GLU A 89 11.24 16.22 -12.93
N GLN A 90 10.37 15.42 -13.56
CA GLN A 90 9.43 14.54 -12.87
C GLN A 90 9.72 13.07 -13.21
N PRO A 91 10.37 12.30 -12.32
CA PRO A 91 10.53 10.87 -12.53
C PRO A 91 9.14 10.22 -12.53
N THR A 92 8.83 9.48 -13.60
CA THR A 92 7.63 8.65 -13.67
C THR A 92 7.68 7.63 -12.54
N GLN A 93 6.62 7.54 -11.75
CA GLN A 93 6.47 6.53 -10.70
C GLN A 93 5.78 5.28 -11.27
N PRO A 94 6.08 4.08 -10.74
CA PRO A 94 5.33 2.90 -11.12
C PRO A 94 3.88 3.02 -10.63
N THR A 95 2.97 2.34 -11.33
CA THR A 95 1.59 2.20 -10.89
C THR A 95 1.46 0.92 -10.07
N VAL A 96 0.86 1.03 -8.88
CA VAL A 96 0.51 -0.11 -8.04
C VAL A 96 -0.90 -0.58 -8.40
N PHE A 97 -1.07 -1.89 -8.58
CA PHE A 97 -2.33 -2.55 -8.85
C PHE A 97 -2.65 -3.52 -7.71
N TYR A 98 -3.92 -3.60 -7.35
CA TYR A 98 -4.45 -4.56 -6.39
C TYR A 98 -5.47 -5.47 -7.06
N SER A 99 -5.35 -6.78 -6.85
CA SER A 99 -6.45 -7.70 -7.17
C SER A 99 -7.54 -7.63 -6.09
N PRO A 100 -8.73 -8.17 -6.35
CA PRO A 100 -9.64 -8.56 -5.28
C PRO A 100 -9.00 -9.58 -4.33
N TYR A 101 -9.58 -9.72 -3.13
CA TYR A 101 -9.25 -10.83 -2.24
C TYR A 101 -9.60 -12.18 -2.89
N MET A 102 -8.69 -13.13 -2.79
CA MET A 102 -8.87 -14.49 -3.27
C MET A 102 -7.99 -15.47 -2.48
N PRO A 103 -8.19 -16.80 -2.60
CA PRO A 103 -7.38 -17.77 -1.88
C PRO A 103 -5.89 -17.59 -2.17
N THR A 104 -5.09 -17.45 -1.12
CA THR A 104 -3.64 -17.17 -1.22
C THR A 104 -2.91 -18.22 -2.08
N LEU A 105 -3.30 -19.49 -1.95
CA LEU A 105 -2.71 -20.57 -2.74
C LEU A 105 -3.05 -20.47 -4.23
N GLU A 106 -4.25 -20.00 -4.56
CA GLU A 106 -4.66 -19.79 -5.95
C GLU A 106 -3.83 -18.69 -6.61
N ILE A 107 -3.57 -17.57 -5.91
CA ILE A 107 -2.67 -16.52 -6.39
C ILE A 107 -1.29 -17.08 -6.68
N VAL A 108 -0.72 -17.80 -5.71
CA VAL A 108 0.63 -18.38 -5.83
C VAL A 108 0.72 -19.35 -7.02
N ASP A 109 -0.28 -20.21 -7.21
CA ASP A 109 -0.31 -21.15 -8.34
C ASP A 109 -0.45 -20.43 -9.69
N LEU A 110 -1.27 -19.37 -9.77
CA LEU A 110 -1.41 -18.53 -10.97
C LEU A 110 -0.13 -17.73 -11.29
N LEU A 111 0.62 -17.29 -10.28
CA LEU A 111 1.89 -16.58 -10.45
C LEU A 111 3.06 -17.48 -10.86
N ARG A 112 2.99 -18.78 -10.57
CA ARG A 112 4.10 -19.72 -10.79
C ARG A 112 4.70 -19.67 -12.20
N PRO A 113 3.93 -19.57 -13.30
CA PRO A 113 4.45 -19.43 -14.66
C PRO A 113 5.17 -18.10 -14.94
N TYR A 114 4.99 -17.09 -14.07
CA TYR A 114 5.53 -15.74 -14.19
C TYR A 114 6.74 -15.49 -13.28
N PHE A 115 6.96 -16.31 -12.24
CA PHE A 115 8.02 -16.05 -11.24
C PHE A 115 9.40 -15.77 -11.84
N SER A 116 9.85 -16.53 -12.84
CA SER A 116 11.16 -16.28 -13.43
C SER A 116 11.24 -14.89 -14.10
N ARG A 117 10.16 -14.40 -14.71
CA ARG A 117 10.12 -13.04 -15.26
C ARG A 117 10.06 -12.01 -14.14
N LEU A 118 9.15 -12.18 -13.19
CA LEU A 118 8.93 -11.27 -12.06
C LEU A 118 10.17 -11.09 -11.17
N LEU A 119 10.89 -12.18 -10.87
CA LEU A 119 12.09 -12.13 -10.04
C LEU A 119 13.25 -11.41 -10.72
N HIS A 120 13.35 -11.52 -12.04
CA HIS A 120 14.49 -11.03 -12.80
C HIS A 120 14.29 -9.65 -13.43
N ASP A 121 13.06 -9.22 -13.74
CA ASP A 121 12.82 -7.96 -14.44
C ASP A 121 13.05 -6.75 -13.53
N GLY A 122 13.80 -5.75 -13.99
CA GLY A 122 14.14 -4.56 -13.21
C GLY A 122 12.99 -3.58 -12.99
N PHE A 123 11.86 -3.72 -13.69
CA PHE A 123 10.78 -2.71 -13.70
C PHE A 123 9.48 -3.20 -13.04
N VAL A 124 9.56 -4.26 -12.23
CA VAL A 124 8.39 -4.82 -11.54
C VAL A 124 8.66 -5.10 -10.07
N GLY A 125 7.66 -4.83 -9.26
CA GLY A 125 7.50 -5.28 -7.88
C GLY A 125 6.23 -6.13 -7.74
N PHE A 126 6.24 -7.12 -6.85
CA PHE A 126 5.05 -7.95 -6.65
C PHE A 126 5.00 -8.56 -5.25
N GLY A 127 3.80 -8.82 -4.75
CA GLY A 127 3.61 -9.33 -3.40
C GLY A 127 2.20 -9.78 -3.10
N LEU A 128 1.98 -10.17 -1.85
CA LEU A 128 0.69 -10.55 -1.32
C LEU A 128 0.45 -9.75 -0.06
N ALA A 129 -0.75 -9.22 0.10
CA ALA A 129 -1.13 -8.51 1.30
C ALA A 129 -2.52 -8.94 1.78
N ASN A 130 -2.72 -8.79 3.08
CA ASN A 130 -4.01 -8.87 3.71
C ASN A 130 -4.09 -7.69 4.67
N SER A 131 -4.89 -6.69 4.30
CA SER A 131 -5.04 -5.47 5.09
C SER A 131 -5.53 -5.84 6.47
N ARG A 132 -6.58 -6.68 6.60
CA ARG A 132 -7.20 -7.03 7.88
C ARG A 132 -6.22 -7.55 8.94
N LEU A 133 -5.26 -8.37 8.51
CA LEU A 133 -4.23 -8.95 9.38
C LEU A 133 -2.97 -8.08 9.48
N GLY A 134 -2.90 -6.96 8.75
CA GLY A 134 -1.71 -6.13 8.65
C GLY A 134 -0.49 -6.96 8.25
N ALA A 135 -0.69 -7.87 7.28
CA ALA A 135 0.32 -8.80 6.83
C ALA A 135 0.61 -8.57 5.36
N GLU A 136 1.89 -8.51 5.01
CA GLU A 136 2.32 -8.32 3.63
C GLU A 136 3.63 -9.04 3.41
N ILE A 137 3.81 -9.60 2.22
CA ILE A 137 5.11 -9.95 1.66
C ILE A 137 5.25 -9.25 0.31
N PHE A 138 6.40 -8.66 0.03
CA PHE A 138 6.61 -7.93 -1.20
C PHE A 138 8.03 -8.10 -1.70
N TYR A 139 8.20 -8.26 -3.00
CA TYR A 139 9.49 -8.28 -3.66
C TYR A 139 9.54 -7.08 -4.60
N SER A 140 10.31 -6.07 -4.23
CA SER A 140 10.30 -4.77 -4.90
C SER A 140 11.09 -4.74 -6.21
N GLU A 141 10.97 -3.64 -6.96
CA GLU A 141 11.83 -3.36 -8.11
C GLU A 141 13.32 -3.33 -7.74
N GLU A 142 13.64 -2.89 -6.51
CA GLU A 142 14.97 -2.91 -5.89
C GLU A 142 15.45 -4.30 -5.46
N LYS A 143 14.63 -5.33 -5.73
CA LYS A 143 14.94 -6.75 -5.46
C LYS A 143 15.21 -7.04 -3.99
N ALA A 144 14.53 -6.30 -3.12
CA ALA A 144 14.44 -6.59 -1.70
C ALA A 144 13.15 -7.35 -1.42
N PHE A 145 13.26 -8.47 -0.70
CA PHE A 145 12.08 -9.18 -0.18
C PHE A 145 11.74 -8.61 1.20
N THR A 146 10.58 -7.99 1.34
CA THR A 146 10.06 -7.48 2.60
C THR A 146 8.92 -8.36 3.12
N CYS A 147 8.77 -8.38 4.44
CA CYS A 147 7.61 -8.99 5.09
C CYS A 147 7.15 -8.12 6.26
N PHE A 148 5.89 -7.72 6.26
CA PHE A 148 5.21 -7.08 7.37
C PHE A 148 4.34 -8.12 8.08
N THR A 149 4.47 -8.21 9.41
CA THR A 149 3.70 -9.20 10.19
C THR A 149 3.55 -8.79 11.64
N ALA A 150 2.46 -9.24 12.28
CA ALA A 150 2.32 -9.23 13.72
C ALA A 150 3.03 -10.41 14.41
N ASN A 151 3.34 -11.48 13.67
CA ASN A 151 3.91 -12.72 14.23
C ASN A 151 5.38 -12.91 13.87
N HIS A 152 6.21 -11.98 14.33
CA HIS A 152 7.65 -11.99 14.09
C HIS A 152 8.34 -13.30 14.49
N ILE A 153 7.87 -14.00 15.53
CA ILE A 153 8.45 -15.29 15.96
C ILE A 153 8.25 -16.37 14.89
N ARG A 154 7.06 -16.47 14.29
CA ARG A 154 6.83 -17.43 13.20
C ARG A 154 7.66 -17.08 11.97
N THR A 155 7.74 -15.80 11.60
CA THR A 155 8.56 -15.35 10.47
C THR A 155 10.05 -15.65 10.70
N MET A 156 10.60 -15.35 11.88
CA MET A 156 11.98 -15.72 12.24
C MET A 156 12.22 -17.23 12.15
N ASN A 157 11.26 -18.05 12.62
CA ASN A 157 11.37 -19.49 12.53
C ASN A 157 11.39 -19.98 11.08
N LEU A 158 10.54 -19.40 10.22
CA LEU A 158 10.49 -19.73 8.80
C LEU A 158 11.80 -19.34 8.11
N LEU A 159 12.27 -18.10 8.27
CA LEU A 159 13.52 -17.63 7.67
C LEU A 159 14.72 -18.49 8.12
N ALA A 160 14.76 -18.90 9.38
CA ALA A 160 15.79 -19.81 9.89
C ALA A 160 15.77 -21.19 9.21
N ARG A 161 14.60 -21.73 8.85
CA ARG A 161 14.47 -23.00 8.09
C ARG A 161 15.01 -22.88 6.67
N TYR A 162 14.96 -21.69 6.09
CA TYR A 162 15.56 -21.38 4.79
C TYR A 162 17.04 -21.00 4.90
N GLY A 163 17.65 -21.14 6.08
CA GLY A 163 19.08 -20.88 6.29
C GLY A 163 19.43 -19.39 6.30
N LEU A 164 18.45 -18.50 6.52
CA LEU A 164 18.66 -17.05 6.55
C LEU A 164 18.88 -16.60 8.01
N PRO A 165 20.12 -16.26 8.41
CA PRO A 165 20.40 -15.78 9.76
C PRO A 165 19.96 -14.33 9.94
N HIS A 166 19.65 -13.95 11.18
CA HIS A 166 19.47 -12.55 11.54
C HIS A 166 20.78 -11.76 11.38
N ARG A 167 20.69 -10.56 10.82
CA ARG A 167 21.80 -9.62 10.58
C ARG A 167 21.35 -8.24 11.06
N GLN A 168 22.15 -7.60 11.92
CA GLN A 168 21.90 -6.20 12.32
C GLN A 168 22.12 -5.23 11.17
N GLU A 169 23.17 -5.47 10.39
CA GLU A 169 23.50 -4.73 9.18
C GLU A 169 23.36 -5.69 8.01
N LEU A 170 22.42 -5.38 7.13
CA LEU A 170 22.16 -6.12 5.90
C LEU A 170 22.31 -5.13 4.75
N LEU A 171 23.20 -5.44 3.82
CA LEU A 171 23.40 -4.68 2.60
C LEU A 171 22.67 -5.36 1.46
N PHE A 172 22.10 -4.57 0.57
CA PHE A 172 21.44 -4.99 -0.65
C PHE A 172 22.25 -4.54 -1.86
N PRO A 173 22.13 -5.24 -3.00
CA PRO A 173 22.69 -4.77 -4.26
C PRO A 173 22.22 -3.36 -4.61
N ALA A 174 20.96 -3.03 -4.28
CA ALA A 174 20.35 -1.71 -4.45
C ALA A 174 21.03 -0.59 -3.65
N ASP A 175 21.78 -0.91 -2.58
CA ASP A 175 22.53 0.10 -1.80
C ASP A 175 23.76 0.64 -2.55
N PHE A 176 24.07 0.07 -3.71
CA PHE A 176 25.18 0.45 -4.58
C PHE A 176 24.65 1.07 -5.86
N ALA A 177 25.43 1.92 -6.53
CA ALA A 177 25.03 2.47 -7.83
C ALA A 177 24.77 1.34 -8.85
N HIS A 178 23.59 1.38 -9.48
CA HIS A 178 23.08 0.31 -10.31
C HIS A 178 22.12 0.84 -11.39
N ASP A 179 21.84 -0.01 -12.38
CA ASP A 179 20.85 0.25 -13.43
C ASP A 179 19.70 -0.76 -13.34
N HIS A 180 18.46 -0.32 -13.61
CA HIS A 180 17.31 -1.19 -13.85
C HIS A 180 17.21 -1.50 -15.34
N LEU A 181 17.07 -2.79 -15.67
CA LEU A 181 17.01 -3.30 -17.03
C LEU A 181 15.76 -4.16 -17.20
N SER A 182 14.99 -3.88 -18.24
CA SER A 182 13.92 -4.78 -18.69
C SER A 182 14.55 -6.02 -19.32
N LEU A 183 13.92 -7.17 -19.16
CA LEU A 183 14.41 -8.44 -19.70
C LEU A 183 14.59 -8.41 -21.23
N VAL A 184 13.80 -7.60 -21.95
CA VAL A 184 13.94 -7.43 -23.41
C VAL A 184 15.27 -6.78 -23.80
N SER A 185 15.81 -5.91 -22.93
CA SER A 185 17.07 -5.19 -23.17
C SER A 185 18.32 -6.06 -22.94
N ILE A 186 18.16 -7.17 -22.21
CA ILE A 186 19.26 -8.07 -21.87
C ILE A 186 19.51 -9.01 -23.06
N PRO A 187 20.76 -9.15 -23.57
CA PRO A 187 21.07 -10.09 -24.63
C PRO A 187 20.72 -11.53 -24.25
N ARG A 188 20.13 -12.29 -25.18
CA ARG A 188 19.69 -13.69 -24.92
C ARG A 188 20.77 -14.58 -24.29
N ALA A 189 22.04 -14.44 -24.73
CA ALA A 189 23.16 -15.21 -24.20
C ALA A 189 23.56 -14.85 -22.76
N SER A 190 23.12 -13.69 -22.27
CA SER A 190 23.37 -13.21 -20.90
C SER A 190 22.17 -13.42 -19.97
N ARG A 191 21.06 -13.98 -20.49
CA ARG A 191 19.87 -14.30 -19.69
C ARG A 191 20.05 -15.66 -18.98
N PRO A 192 19.46 -15.84 -17.79
CA PRO A 192 19.26 -17.15 -17.16
C PRO A 192 18.65 -18.16 -18.14
N LEU A 193 19.00 -19.44 -18.00
CA LEU A 193 18.65 -20.49 -18.96
C LEU A 193 17.14 -20.60 -19.17
N GLU A 194 16.40 -20.55 -18.06
CA GLU A 194 14.94 -20.56 -18.00
C GLU A 194 14.29 -19.39 -18.74
N LEU A 195 14.98 -18.25 -18.87
CA LEU A 195 14.49 -17.08 -19.60
C LEU A 195 14.86 -17.09 -21.10
N GLN A 196 15.79 -17.97 -21.52
CA GLN A 196 16.23 -18.01 -22.92
C GLN A 196 15.18 -18.57 -23.88
N GLY A 197 14.17 -19.29 -23.39
CA GLY A 197 13.09 -19.86 -24.18
C GLY A 197 12.03 -18.84 -24.63
N PHE A 198 11.90 -17.72 -23.90
CA PHE A 198 10.86 -16.73 -24.16
C PHE A 198 11.20 -15.82 -25.34
N SER A 199 10.15 -15.43 -26.06
CA SER A 199 10.18 -14.36 -27.05
C SER A 199 10.34 -12.99 -26.38
N ASN A 200 10.71 -11.96 -27.16
CA ASN A 200 10.78 -10.60 -26.63
C ASN A 200 9.43 -10.09 -26.14
N ARG A 201 8.31 -10.51 -26.75
CA ARG A 201 6.97 -10.15 -26.30
C ARG A 201 6.67 -10.72 -24.92
N GLU A 202 7.00 -12.00 -24.70
CA GLU A 202 6.78 -12.65 -23.41
C GLU A 202 7.71 -12.11 -22.30
N LEU A 203 8.84 -11.51 -22.66
CA LEU A 203 9.78 -10.88 -21.72
C LEU A 203 9.50 -9.39 -21.50
N ASP A 204 8.57 -8.80 -22.24
CA ASP A 204 8.21 -7.40 -22.11
C ASP A 204 7.25 -7.23 -20.93
N TYR A 205 7.69 -6.50 -19.90
CA TYR A 205 6.92 -6.29 -18.68
C TYR A 205 5.63 -5.52 -18.90
N ILE A 206 5.55 -4.71 -19.96
CA ILE A 206 4.30 -4.06 -20.34
C ILE A 206 3.27 -5.12 -20.79
N HIS A 207 3.73 -6.12 -21.54
CA HIS A 207 2.87 -7.19 -22.05
C HIS A 207 2.46 -8.17 -20.95
N TYR A 208 3.41 -8.82 -20.28
CA TYR A 208 3.05 -9.78 -19.24
C TYR A 208 2.45 -9.09 -18.00
N GLY A 209 2.76 -7.81 -17.76
CA GLY A 209 2.12 -7.01 -16.72
C GLY A 209 0.65 -6.76 -17.02
N ALA A 210 0.31 -6.39 -18.26
CA ALA A 210 -1.09 -6.26 -18.68
C ALA A 210 -1.84 -7.60 -18.60
N GLU A 211 -1.18 -8.71 -18.97
CA GLU A 211 -1.75 -10.06 -18.80
C GLU A 211 -2.03 -10.39 -17.32
N LEU A 212 -1.13 -10.02 -16.40
CA LEU A 212 -1.35 -10.21 -14.96
C LEU A 212 -2.50 -9.34 -14.44
N VAL A 213 -2.58 -8.08 -14.86
CA VAL A 213 -3.69 -7.17 -14.51
C VAL A 213 -5.03 -7.75 -14.97
N GLU A 214 -5.10 -8.28 -16.19
CA GLU A 214 -6.32 -8.93 -16.70
C GLU A 214 -6.61 -10.24 -15.95
N LEU A 215 -5.60 -11.09 -15.75
CA LEU A 215 -5.72 -12.40 -15.09
C LEU A 215 -6.25 -12.30 -13.67
N PHE A 216 -5.83 -11.28 -12.93
CA PHE A 216 -6.19 -11.05 -11.54
C PHE A 216 -7.28 -9.99 -11.35
N GLU A 217 -7.91 -9.53 -12.44
CA GLU A 217 -8.95 -8.49 -12.42
C GLU A 217 -8.53 -7.24 -11.62
N MET A 218 -7.27 -6.83 -11.78
CA MET A 218 -6.67 -5.83 -10.90
C MET A 218 -7.13 -4.42 -11.21
N SER A 219 -7.22 -3.59 -10.17
CA SER A 219 -7.50 -2.17 -10.29
C SER A 219 -6.29 -1.35 -9.81
N PRO A 220 -6.00 -0.21 -10.45
CA PRO A 220 -4.92 0.67 -9.99
C PRO A 220 -5.25 1.24 -8.61
N ALA A 221 -4.26 1.30 -7.74
CA ALA A 221 -4.34 1.97 -6.47
C ALA A 221 -4.57 3.47 -6.68
N SER A 222 -5.52 4.05 -5.95
CA SER A 222 -5.68 5.50 -5.90
C SER A 222 -4.46 6.12 -5.17
N GLU A 223 -3.79 7.09 -5.79
CA GLU A 223 -2.64 7.79 -5.19
C GLU A 223 -3.03 8.38 -3.83
N GLY A 224 -2.42 7.93 -2.72
CA GLY A 224 -2.89 8.44 -1.44
C GLY A 224 -2.26 7.95 -0.14
N GLU A 225 -0.93 7.91 -0.05
CA GLU A 225 -0.12 7.73 1.18
C GLU A 225 -0.23 6.36 1.89
N ASP A 226 0.94 5.77 2.20
CA ASP A 226 1.10 4.51 2.94
C ASP A 226 0.43 4.58 4.33
N PHE A 227 -0.84 4.20 4.40
CA PHE A 227 -1.57 4.10 5.66
C PHE A 227 -1.79 2.64 6.04
N PHE A 228 -1.03 2.20 7.03
CA PHE A 228 -1.08 0.83 7.53
C PHE A 228 -1.74 0.78 8.90
N LEU A 229 -2.68 -0.14 9.11
CA LEU A 229 -3.20 -0.50 10.44
C LEU A 229 -2.76 -1.93 10.78
N SER A 230 -2.18 -2.13 11.96
CA SER A 230 -1.86 -3.49 12.44
C SER A 230 -3.14 -4.28 12.74
N ALA A 231 -3.07 -5.63 12.71
CA ALA A 231 -4.21 -6.49 13.04
C ALA A 231 -4.91 -6.09 14.35
N ARG A 232 -4.14 -5.81 15.40
CA ARG A 232 -4.68 -5.41 16.70
C ARG A 232 -5.41 -4.07 16.66
N GLU A 233 -4.87 -3.10 15.92
CA GLU A 233 -5.53 -1.80 15.74
C GLU A 233 -6.87 -2.00 15.00
N GLN A 234 -6.89 -2.87 14.00
CA GLN A 234 -8.11 -3.20 13.26
C GLN A 234 -9.11 -3.98 14.10
N ASP A 235 -8.67 -4.93 14.92
CA ASP A 235 -9.53 -5.64 15.87
C ASP A 235 -10.15 -4.66 16.87
N SER A 236 -9.35 -3.73 17.41
CA SER A 236 -9.86 -2.70 18.32
C SER A 236 -10.88 -1.77 17.66
N ILE A 237 -10.73 -1.47 16.37
CA ILE A 237 -11.70 -0.67 15.62
C ILE A 237 -12.96 -1.49 15.34
N TYR A 238 -12.81 -2.73 14.90
CA TYR A 238 -13.90 -3.67 14.63
C TYR A 238 -14.78 -3.88 15.86
N GLU A 239 -14.19 -4.17 17.03
CA GLU A 239 -14.93 -4.34 18.28
C GLU A 239 -15.77 -3.11 18.63
N LEU A 240 -15.25 -1.91 18.35
CA LEU A 240 -16.00 -0.67 18.57
C LEU A 240 -17.14 -0.53 17.56
N LEU A 241 -16.88 -0.74 16.26
CA LEU A 241 -17.86 -0.52 15.21
C LEU A 241 -18.96 -1.59 15.16
N HIS A 242 -18.65 -2.83 15.52
CA HIS A 242 -19.62 -3.92 15.60
C HIS A 242 -20.77 -3.63 16.59
N ASP A 243 -20.45 -2.91 17.68
CA ASP A 243 -21.43 -2.50 18.70
C ASP A 243 -22.08 -1.14 18.39
N HIS A 244 -21.80 -0.53 17.23
CA HIS A 244 -22.33 0.79 16.89
C HIS A 244 -23.83 0.70 16.52
N PRO A 245 -24.72 1.51 17.12
CA PRO A 245 -26.16 1.35 16.96
C PRO A 245 -26.68 1.64 15.54
N ASP A 246 -25.98 2.52 14.81
CA ASP A 246 -26.44 3.05 13.52
C ASP A 246 -25.58 2.59 12.33
N VAL A 247 -24.61 1.68 12.54
CA VAL A 247 -23.70 1.19 11.50
C VAL A 247 -23.67 -0.33 11.53
N CYS A 248 -23.89 -0.96 10.38
CA CYS A 248 -23.64 -2.39 10.19
C CYS A 248 -22.20 -2.51 9.74
N TRP A 249 -21.30 -2.94 10.64
CA TRP A 249 -19.89 -3.12 10.33
C TRP A 249 -19.57 -4.61 10.28
N GLU A 250 -19.21 -5.09 9.09
CA GLU A 250 -18.89 -6.48 8.82
C GLU A 250 -17.38 -6.75 9.01
N PRO A 251 -16.97 -8.02 9.21
CA PRO A 251 -15.55 -8.36 9.39
C PRO A 251 -14.64 -7.98 8.22
N GLU A 252 -15.20 -7.93 7.01
CA GLU A 252 -14.51 -7.59 5.76
C GLU A 252 -14.38 -6.08 5.54
N ASP A 253 -15.12 -5.26 6.30
CA ASP A 253 -15.07 -3.81 6.16
C ASP A 253 -13.74 -3.25 6.70
N GLU A 254 -13.04 -2.51 5.86
CA GLU A 254 -11.76 -1.91 6.20
C GLU A 254 -11.94 -0.43 6.60
N PHE A 255 -11.51 -0.08 7.81
CA PHE A 255 -11.69 1.29 8.30
C PHE A 255 -10.91 2.33 7.50
N VAL A 256 -9.84 1.92 6.81
CA VAL A 256 -9.10 2.80 5.90
C VAL A 256 -9.99 3.32 4.78
N ASN A 257 -10.97 2.55 4.30
CA ASN A 257 -11.89 2.97 3.26
C ASN A 257 -12.70 4.20 3.71
N ILE A 258 -13.19 4.21 4.96
CA ILE A 258 -13.90 5.37 5.53
C ILE A 258 -12.98 6.61 5.59
N LEU A 259 -11.69 6.42 5.91
CA LEU A 259 -10.72 7.52 5.92
C LEU A 259 -10.47 8.08 4.51
N LEU A 260 -10.42 7.21 3.50
CA LEU A 260 -10.24 7.59 2.09
C LEU A 260 -11.50 8.25 1.53
N GLU A 261 -12.68 7.67 1.76
CA GLU A 261 -13.98 8.25 1.35
C GLU A 261 -14.18 9.65 1.93
N TRP A 262 -13.73 9.90 3.17
CA TRP A 262 -13.73 11.25 3.73
C TRP A 262 -12.86 12.22 2.90
N ARG A 263 -11.68 11.80 2.44
CA ARG A 263 -10.82 12.62 1.58
C ARG A 263 -11.50 12.89 0.24
N ASP A 264 -12.07 11.87 -0.39
CA ASP A 264 -12.76 11.97 -1.68
C ASP A 264 -13.98 12.91 -1.59
N PHE A 265 -14.73 12.82 -0.50
CA PHE A 265 -15.83 13.75 -0.21
C PHE A 265 -15.33 15.19 -0.06
N VAL A 266 -14.20 15.40 0.62
CA VAL A 266 -13.58 16.73 0.74
C VAL A 266 -13.15 17.25 -0.63
N ASP A 267 -12.57 16.41 -1.48
CA ASP A 267 -12.13 16.76 -2.83
C ASP A 267 -13.33 17.19 -3.69
N CYS A 268 -14.42 16.42 -3.65
CA CYS A 268 -15.69 16.78 -4.27
C CYS A 268 -16.21 18.14 -3.79
N CYS A 269 -16.06 18.45 -2.50
CA CYS A 269 -16.42 19.76 -1.93
C CYS A 269 -15.49 20.91 -2.37
N GLN A 270 -14.25 20.63 -2.77
CA GLN A 270 -13.33 21.63 -3.29
C GLN A 270 -13.60 21.96 -4.77
N GLU A 271 -13.96 20.97 -5.57
CA GLU A 271 -14.11 21.11 -7.03
C GLU A 271 -15.46 21.70 -7.45
N CYS A 272 -16.53 21.36 -6.73
CA CYS A 272 -17.87 21.96 -6.71
C CYS A 272 -18.86 20.84 -6.38
N PHE A 273 -19.32 20.80 -5.13
CA PHE A 273 -20.19 19.70 -4.67
C PHE A 273 -21.54 19.70 -5.42
N ASP A 274 -21.81 18.70 -6.24
CA ASP A 274 -23.04 18.62 -7.07
C ASP A 274 -24.17 17.76 -6.44
N GLY A 275 -23.94 17.24 -5.24
CA GLY A 275 -24.94 16.47 -4.49
C GLY A 275 -26.08 17.32 -3.89
N CYS A 276 -27.07 16.65 -3.33
CA CYS A 276 -28.15 17.21 -2.55
C CYS A 276 -27.79 17.33 -1.05
N LEU A 277 -28.73 17.78 -0.22
CA LEU A 277 -28.49 17.87 1.23
C LEU A 277 -28.27 16.49 1.88
N GLU A 278 -28.93 15.45 1.39
CA GLU A 278 -28.77 14.08 1.89
C GLU A 278 -27.35 13.58 1.64
N ASP A 279 -26.87 13.65 0.40
CA ASP A 279 -25.49 13.30 0.02
C ASP A 279 -24.45 14.06 0.86
N TYR A 280 -24.70 15.36 1.10
CA TYR A 280 -23.80 16.16 1.93
C TYR A 280 -23.77 15.66 3.38
N LEU A 281 -24.93 15.35 3.96
CA LEU A 281 -25.04 14.80 5.31
C LEU A 281 -24.40 13.40 5.42
N GLU A 282 -24.48 12.57 4.38
CA GLU A 282 -23.80 11.28 4.33
C GLU A 282 -22.27 11.44 4.39
N GLY A 283 -21.71 12.37 3.61
CA GLY A 283 -20.29 12.69 3.72
C GLY A 283 -19.88 13.17 5.12
N LEU A 284 -20.73 13.93 5.82
CA LEU A 284 -20.48 14.33 7.21
C LEU A 284 -20.55 13.15 8.19
N LYS A 285 -21.39 12.13 7.92
CA LYS A 285 -21.48 10.92 8.76
C LYS A 285 -20.17 10.13 8.74
N LEU A 286 -19.45 10.09 7.60
CA LEU A 286 -18.12 9.48 7.52
C LEU A 286 -17.20 10.10 8.58
N ARG A 287 -17.15 11.43 8.65
CA ARG A 287 -16.31 12.13 9.62
C ARG A 287 -16.77 11.96 11.07
N ASP A 288 -18.08 11.85 11.31
CA ASP A 288 -18.62 11.51 12.62
C ASP A 288 -18.19 10.10 13.07
N LEU A 289 -18.20 9.12 12.16
CA LEU A 289 -17.74 7.77 12.43
C LEU A 289 -16.25 7.75 12.78
N ILE A 290 -15.43 8.49 12.02
CA ILE A 290 -14.00 8.67 12.31
C ILE A 290 -13.79 9.29 13.68
N ALA A 291 -14.53 10.34 14.03
CA ALA A 291 -14.46 10.96 15.35
C ALA A 291 -14.87 9.99 16.46
N TRP A 292 -15.93 9.22 16.24
CA TRP A 292 -16.46 8.27 17.22
C TRP A 292 -15.44 7.18 17.58
N VAL A 293 -14.77 6.62 16.57
CA VAL A 293 -13.67 5.66 16.75
C VAL A 293 -12.46 6.33 17.40
N ALA A 294 -12.01 7.47 16.87
CA ALA A 294 -10.82 8.17 17.36
C ALA A 294 -10.92 8.57 18.85
N ASP A 295 -12.13 8.84 19.36
CA ASP A 295 -12.34 9.18 20.77
C ASP A 295 -12.37 7.97 21.72
N ARG A 296 -12.43 6.74 21.19
CA ARG A 296 -12.57 5.49 21.99
C ARG A 296 -11.37 4.56 21.91
N VAL A 297 -10.54 4.70 20.88
CA VAL A 297 -9.26 3.98 20.76
C VAL A 297 -8.18 4.59 21.66
N ASP A 298 -7.05 3.89 21.81
CA ASP A 298 -5.92 4.42 22.56
C ASP A 298 -5.30 5.67 21.90
N SER A 299 -4.53 6.43 22.69
CA SER A 299 -3.98 7.72 22.24
C SER A 299 -3.08 7.63 21.02
N ARG A 300 -2.39 6.50 20.79
CA ARG A 300 -1.48 6.34 19.64
C ARG A 300 -2.29 6.10 18.37
N LEU A 301 -3.24 5.16 18.42
CA LEU A 301 -4.13 4.91 17.28
C LEU A 301 -4.96 6.15 16.97
N ARG A 302 -5.48 6.85 17.99
CA ARG A 302 -6.14 8.15 17.82
C ARG A 302 -5.27 9.15 17.07
N TYR A 303 -4.01 9.33 17.50
CA TYR A 303 -3.09 10.26 16.83
C TYR A 303 -2.85 9.86 15.38
N LYS A 304 -2.64 8.56 15.13
CA LYS A 304 -2.42 7.99 13.79
C LYS A 304 -3.60 8.24 12.85
N LEU A 305 -4.83 7.94 13.29
CA LEU A 305 -6.06 8.20 12.53
C LEU A 305 -6.22 9.69 12.22
N LEU A 306 -6.10 10.55 13.23
CA LEU A 306 -6.29 11.99 13.08
C LEU A 306 -5.17 12.65 12.27
N ARG A 307 -3.94 12.12 12.31
CA ARG A 307 -2.83 12.59 11.47
C ARG A 307 -3.12 12.33 10.00
N PHE A 308 -3.61 11.14 9.67
CA PHE A 308 -3.91 10.75 8.28
C PHE A 308 -4.96 11.67 7.64
N ILE A 309 -6.04 11.99 8.35
CA ILE A 309 -7.10 12.87 7.81
C ILE A 309 -6.83 14.37 8.03
N ALA A 310 -5.69 14.77 8.62
CA ALA A 310 -5.46 16.15 9.03
C ALA A 310 -5.45 17.13 7.85
N ASP A 311 -4.87 16.73 6.71
CA ASP A 311 -4.87 17.57 5.51
C ASP A 311 -6.29 17.77 4.97
N ALA A 312 -7.05 16.68 4.78
CA ALA A 312 -8.45 16.75 4.36
C ALA A 312 -9.30 17.60 5.33
N ASP A 313 -9.16 17.42 6.64
CA ASP A 313 -9.84 18.25 7.64
C ASP A 313 -9.49 19.74 7.48
N ASN A 314 -8.23 20.07 7.21
CA ASN A 314 -7.78 21.45 6.99
C ASN A 314 -8.31 22.03 5.67
N ARG A 315 -8.30 21.24 4.58
CA ARG A 315 -8.84 21.60 3.28
C ARG A 315 -10.34 21.86 3.36
N PHE A 316 -11.08 20.97 4.00
CA PHE A 316 -12.52 21.13 4.22
C PHE A 316 -12.82 22.38 5.04
N ARG A 317 -12.11 22.59 6.15
CA ARG A 317 -12.28 23.78 7.01
C ARG A 317 -12.11 25.09 6.25
N ARG A 318 -11.20 25.15 5.27
CA ARG A 318 -10.97 26.33 4.42
C ARG A 318 -12.12 26.57 3.42
N GLN A 319 -12.83 25.51 3.01
CA GLN A 319 -13.97 25.60 2.10
C GLN A 319 -15.27 25.97 2.80
N LEU A 320 -15.42 25.73 4.10
CA LEU A 320 -16.65 26.01 4.82
C LEU A 320 -16.95 27.52 4.87
N THR A 321 -18.19 27.87 4.55
CA THR A 321 -18.78 29.20 4.65
C THR A 321 -20.03 29.16 5.54
N GLU A 322 -20.57 30.31 5.93
CA GLU A 322 -21.80 30.38 6.75
C GLU A 322 -21.74 29.61 8.08
N THR A 323 -20.54 29.50 8.63
CA THR A 323 -20.18 28.70 9.82
C THR A 323 -20.84 29.13 11.15
N GLY A 324 -21.79 30.07 11.12
CA GLY A 324 -22.65 30.43 12.25
C GLY A 324 -23.85 29.49 12.42
N HIS A 325 -24.10 28.62 11.44
CA HIS A 325 -25.15 27.62 11.43
C HIS A 325 -24.56 26.21 11.56
N CYS A 326 -25.30 25.30 12.20
CA CYS A 326 -24.94 23.90 12.38
C CYS A 326 -25.99 23.02 11.70
N LEU A 327 -25.57 22.01 10.94
CA LEU A 327 -26.47 21.05 10.28
C LEU A 327 -26.91 19.91 11.21
N SER A 328 -26.17 19.69 12.28
CA SER A 328 -26.48 18.68 13.30
C SER A 328 -27.52 19.22 14.30
N GLN A 329 -28.48 18.37 14.69
CA GLN A 329 -29.40 18.64 15.80
C GLN A 329 -28.68 18.73 17.16
N ALA A 330 -27.41 18.30 17.24
CA ALA A 330 -26.57 18.42 18.43
C ALA A 330 -25.85 19.79 18.47
N GLU A 331 -26.60 20.89 18.53
CA GLU A 331 -26.06 22.25 18.77
C GLU A 331 -25.26 22.36 20.10
N THR A 332 -25.28 21.30 20.92
CA THR A 332 -24.66 21.22 22.24
C THR A 332 -23.15 20.93 22.20
N GLN A 333 -22.57 20.54 21.05
CA GLN A 333 -21.14 20.26 20.96
C GLN A 333 -20.32 21.51 20.55
N PRO A 334 -19.17 21.77 21.20
CA PRO A 334 -18.29 22.88 20.84
C PRO A 334 -17.90 22.85 19.36
N ARG A 335 -18.00 23.99 18.69
CA ARG A 335 -17.63 24.14 17.26
C ARG A 335 -16.22 23.66 16.92
N ASN A 336 -15.27 23.81 17.85
CA ASN A 336 -13.90 23.35 17.64
C ASN A 336 -13.76 21.81 17.67
N GLN A 337 -14.74 21.09 18.24
CA GLN A 337 -14.72 19.63 18.33
C GLN A 337 -15.36 18.96 17.12
N ARG A 338 -16.39 19.58 16.51
CA ARG A 338 -17.09 19.04 15.31
C ARG A 338 -17.23 20.05 14.20
N PHE A 339 -16.12 20.69 13.80
CA PHE A 339 -16.15 21.80 12.85
C PHE A 339 -16.82 21.47 11.51
N TRP A 340 -16.83 20.19 11.10
CA TRP A 340 -17.40 19.74 9.82
C TRP A 340 -18.92 19.90 9.73
N HIS A 341 -19.62 19.97 10.87
CA HIS A 341 -21.06 20.28 10.91
C HIS A 341 -21.38 21.78 10.86
N TRP A 342 -20.35 22.63 10.96
CA TRP A 342 -20.51 24.09 11.08
C TRP A 342 -20.18 24.80 9.77
N GLY A 343 -21.21 24.95 8.94
CA GLY A 343 -21.14 25.64 7.66
C GLY A 343 -21.49 24.73 6.49
N ILE A 344 -21.33 25.27 5.28
CA ILE A 344 -21.54 24.58 4.01
C ILE A 344 -20.35 24.88 3.08
N PRO A 345 -20.00 23.98 2.14
CA PRO A 345 -18.91 24.21 1.20
C PRO A 345 -19.19 25.46 0.36
N ARG A 346 -18.14 26.27 0.14
CA ARG A 346 -18.24 27.52 -0.65
C ARG A 346 -18.74 27.28 -2.06
N GLN A 347 -18.30 26.18 -2.67
CA GLN A 347 -18.63 25.79 -4.03
C GLN A 347 -19.60 24.61 -3.97
N HIS A 348 -20.90 24.90 -4.08
CA HIS A 348 -21.95 23.89 -4.12
C HIS A 348 -22.95 24.16 -5.24
N GLY A 349 -23.44 23.08 -5.82
CA GLY A 349 -24.36 23.05 -6.95
C GLY A 349 -25.78 23.50 -6.58
N ALA A 350 -26.63 23.53 -7.60
CA ALA A 350 -28.00 23.99 -7.45
C ALA A 350 -28.86 23.07 -6.58
N SER A 351 -28.51 21.78 -6.51
CA SER A 351 -29.22 20.76 -5.72
C SER A 351 -29.10 21.04 -4.22
N LEU A 352 -27.88 21.04 -3.67
CA LEU A 352 -27.65 21.38 -2.26
C LEU A 352 -28.23 22.75 -1.90
N ARG A 353 -28.02 23.78 -2.74
CA ARG A 353 -28.58 25.12 -2.49
C ARG A 353 -30.10 25.11 -2.33
N ARG A 354 -30.80 24.35 -3.18
CA ARG A 354 -32.27 24.25 -3.14
C ARG A 354 -32.75 23.61 -1.85
N ASP A 355 -32.07 22.57 -1.39
CA ASP A 355 -32.45 21.87 -0.18
C ASP A 355 -32.12 22.67 1.08
N LEU A 356 -31.01 23.41 1.09
CA LEU A 356 -30.69 24.40 2.13
C LEU A 356 -31.78 25.48 2.25
N ILE A 357 -32.31 25.97 1.12
CA ILE A 357 -33.45 26.91 1.14
C ILE A 357 -34.69 26.25 1.75
N ARG A 358 -34.99 25.01 1.37
CA ARG A 358 -36.18 24.27 1.85
C ARG A 358 -36.10 23.95 3.34
N CYS A 359 -34.92 23.60 3.86
CA CYS A 359 -34.72 23.35 5.28
C CYS A 359 -34.60 24.64 6.10
N GLY A 360 -34.62 25.81 5.45
CA GLY A 360 -34.63 27.12 6.10
C GLY A 360 -33.26 27.59 6.57
N TRP A 361 -32.17 27.03 6.03
CA TRP A 361 -30.79 27.40 6.37
C TRP A 361 -30.53 28.92 6.32
N TYR A 362 -31.06 29.57 5.27
CA TYR A 362 -30.90 31.02 5.06
C TYR A 362 -31.92 31.90 5.81
N ARG A 363 -32.81 31.32 6.63
CA ARG A 363 -33.71 32.13 7.45
C ARG A 363 -32.88 32.77 8.57
N ARG A 364 -32.97 34.10 8.71
CA ARG A 364 -32.35 34.81 9.83
C ARG A 364 -32.88 34.23 11.15
N ARG A 365 -31.99 33.74 12.01
CA ARG A 365 -32.35 33.46 13.41
C ARG A 365 -32.75 34.79 14.07
N PRO A 366 -33.86 34.84 14.82
CA PRO A 366 -34.33 36.05 15.47
C PRO A 366 -33.35 36.61 16.50
#